data_AF-A0A959LIL4-F1
#
_entry.id   AF-A0A959LIL4-F1
#
_cell.length_a   1.000
_cell.length_b   1.000
_cell.length_c   1.000
_cell.angle_alpha   90.00
_cell.angle_beta   90.00
_cell.angle_gamma   90.00
#
_symmetry.space_group_name_H-M   'P 1'
#
loop_
_entity.id
_entity.type
_entity.pdbx_description
1 polymer ?
#
loop_
_entity_poly.entity_id
_entity_poly.type
_entity_poly.pdbx_seq_one_letter_code
_entity_poly.pdbx_strand_id
1 'polypeptide(L)'
;MPKPARIIALLVVIAWTGMSCNKEEPIPSWVIVPEYQVVTTTDQGTNRQKITEVYAYTTSSFLGVFPLPAKIPILENGMTTLDLFPGIRANGIKSTPDIYPFLERSRTSVDLQPGKQDTIVPVFTYDPIARIRLVENFEGSIKWFTTQTSGHSLEITTGNEFEGKAGTFVVDEQEPIFEIATPAFTDIDLNGTPIYLEMHYKNEVPFLIGLEGSNPTIPQAKQYIAGVNARDDWNKIYFSLTDAFNLSDLDEYKVIIRADLPLSGVQEGRIWIDNIKLVTQ
;
A
#
# COMPACT_ATOMS: atom_id res chain seq x y z
N MET A 1 -76.89 -14.82 -53.77
CA MET A 1 -75.79 -15.76 -54.09
C MET A 1 -75.20 -15.32 -55.42
N PRO A 2 -73.92 -14.89 -55.51
CA PRO A 2 -72.75 -15.75 -55.31
C PRO A 2 -71.51 -15.13 -54.60
N LYS A 3 -70.74 -16.04 -53.98
CA LYS A 3 -69.29 -16.10 -53.65
C LYS A 3 -68.61 -15.02 -52.78
N PRO A 4 -67.93 -15.42 -51.67
CA PRO A 4 -67.05 -14.55 -50.91
C PRO A 4 -65.68 -14.41 -51.59
N ALA A 5 -65.16 -13.19 -51.70
CA ALA A 5 -63.79 -12.95 -52.14
C ALA A 5 -62.79 -13.34 -51.03
N ARG A 6 -61.86 -14.24 -51.37
CA ARG A 6 -60.79 -14.69 -50.48
C ARG A 6 -59.58 -13.75 -50.57
N ILE A 7 -59.20 -13.23 -49.40
CA ILE A 7 -57.88 -12.87 -48.85
C ILE A 7 -56.68 -12.93 -49.81
N ILE A 8 -55.91 -11.83 -49.87
CA ILE A 8 -54.42 -11.89 -49.74
C ILE A 8 -53.97 -10.67 -48.92
N ALA A 9 -53.87 -10.83 -47.59
CA ALA A 9 -53.05 -9.94 -46.78
C ALA A 9 -51.61 -10.46 -46.86
N LEU A 10 -50.72 -9.66 -47.44
CA LEU A 10 -49.30 -9.97 -47.57
C LEU A 10 -48.63 -9.86 -46.19
N LEU A 11 -48.52 -10.99 -45.48
CA LEU A 11 -47.69 -11.11 -44.29
C LEU A 11 -46.22 -11.09 -44.71
N VAL A 12 -45.60 -9.91 -44.66
CA VAL A 12 -44.14 -9.79 -44.72
C VAL A 12 -43.59 -10.32 -43.40
N VAL A 13 -43.24 -11.61 -43.38
CA VAL A 13 -42.44 -12.20 -42.32
C VAL A 13 -41.01 -11.70 -42.54
N ILE A 14 -40.63 -10.65 -41.82
CA ILE A 14 -39.23 -10.24 -41.69
C ILE A 14 -38.54 -11.35 -40.90
N ALA A 15 -37.88 -12.25 -41.62
CA ALA A 15 -36.95 -13.21 -41.04
C ALA A 15 -35.72 -12.43 -40.54
N TRP A 16 -35.78 -11.99 -39.28
CA TRP A 16 -34.58 -11.66 -38.51
C TRP A 16 -33.82 -12.97 -38.24
N THR A 17 -33.04 -13.40 -39.23
CA THR A 17 -31.97 -14.37 -38.98
C THR A 17 -30.94 -13.66 -38.13
N GLY A 18 -30.95 -13.94 -36.82
CA GLY A 18 -29.86 -13.60 -35.94
C GLY A 18 -28.58 -14.23 -36.47
N MET A 19 -27.75 -13.44 -37.15
CA MET A 19 -26.33 -13.73 -37.27
C MET A 19 -25.75 -13.61 -35.86
N SER A 20 -25.87 -14.69 -35.09
CA SER A 20 -25.03 -14.90 -33.92
C SER A 20 -23.59 -14.87 -34.41
N CYS A 21 -22.87 -13.82 -34.02
CA CYS A 21 -21.47 -13.63 -34.33
C CYS A 21 -20.68 -14.68 -33.53
N ASN A 22 -20.57 -15.90 -34.06
CA ASN A 22 -19.71 -16.95 -33.50
C ASN A 22 -18.25 -16.60 -33.85
N LYS A 23 -17.68 -15.60 -33.18
CA LYS A 23 -16.23 -15.40 -33.20
C LYS A 23 -15.63 -16.42 -32.23
N GLU A 24 -14.71 -17.25 -32.71
CA GLU A 24 -13.91 -18.11 -31.84
C GLU A 24 -13.21 -17.23 -30.79
N GLU A 25 -13.38 -17.57 -29.52
CA GLU A 25 -12.72 -16.87 -28.42
C GLU A 25 -11.25 -17.28 -28.38
N PRO A 26 -10.31 -16.32 -28.35
CA PRO A 26 -8.89 -16.64 -28.29
C PRO A 26 -8.55 -17.30 -26.94
N ILE A 27 -7.77 -18.38 -27.01
CA ILE A 27 -7.30 -19.12 -25.81
C ILE A 27 -6.10 -18.38 -25.21
N PRO A 28 -6.14 -17.96 -23.94
CA PRO A 28 -5.02 -17.26 -23.32
C PRO A 28 -3.87 -18.21 -22.96
N SER A 29 -2.68 -17.65 -22.94
CA SER A 29 -1.57 -18.13 -22.13
C SER A 29 -1.74 -17.63 -20.69
N TRP A 30 -1.20 -18.34 -19.71
CA TRP A 30 -1.32 -17.94 -18.30
C TRP A 30 0.03 -17.76 -17.63
N VAL A 31 0.16 -16.71 -16.83
CA VAL A 31 1.29 -16.54 -15.92
C VAL A 31 0.78 -16.63 -14.49
N ILE A 32 1.35 -17.56 -13.72
CA ILE A 32 1.08 -17.73 -12.29
C ILE A 32 2.13 -16.96 -11.50
N VAL A 33 1.66 -16.10 -10.60
CA VAL A 33 2.51 -15.37 -9.66
C VAL A 33 2.15 -15.81 -8.25
N PRO A 34 2.82 -16.85 -7.71
CA PRO A 34 2.44 -17.43 -6.43
C PRO A 34 2.85 -16.55 -5.25
N GLU A 35 3.95 -15.81 -5.39
CA GLU A 35 4.54 -14.97 -4.35
C GLU A 35 5.43 -13.90 -4.99
N TYR A 36 6.08 -13.07 -4.16
CA TYR A 36 7.05 -12.07 -4.57
C TYR A 36 8.23 -12.07 -3.61
N GLN A 37 9.34 -11.49 -4.06
CA GLN A 37 10.49 -11.19 -3.22
C GLN A 37 10.78 -9.69 -3.23
N VAL A 38 11.21 -9.16 -2.09
CA VAL A 38 11.81 -7.84 -2.01
C VAL A 38 13.26 -7.99 -1.56
N VAL A 39 14.16 -7.30 -2.22
CA VAL A 39 15.58 -7.26 -1.87
C VAL A 39 15.89 -5.86 -1.37
N THR A 40 16.48 -5.78 -0.18
CA THR A 40 16.90 -4.53 0.46
C THR A 40 18.37 -4.60 0.85
N THR A 41 19.01 -3.44 0.97
CA THR A 41 20.30 -3.30 1.66
C THR A 41 20.10 -3.08 3.15
N THR A 42 21.17 -3.18 3.94
CA THR A 42 21.12 -2.91 5.39
C THR A 42 20.54 -1.54 5.71
N ASP A 43 20.96 -0.50 4.99
CA ASP A 43 20.50 0.89 5.21
C ASP A 43 19.04 1.10 4.79
N GLN A 44 18.48 0.18 4.01
CA GLN A 44 17.07 0.20 3.63
C GLN A 44 16.18 -0.53 4.64
N GLY A 45 16.75 -1.17 5.66
CA GLY A 45 16.00 -1.92 6.68
C GLY A 45 15.38 -3.21 6.15
N THR A 46 14.33 -3.69 6.84
CA THR A 46 13.68 -4.97 6.52
C THR A 46 13.15 -5.04 5.09
N ASN A 47 13.24 -6.22 4.48
CA ASN A 47 12.62 -6.53 3.20
C ASN A 47 11.17 -7.00 3.33
N ARG A 48 10.62 -7.06 4.55
CA ARG A 48 9.21 -7.39 4.78
C ARG A 48 8.33 -6.24 4.33
N GLN A 49 7.85 -6.38 3.09
CA GLN A 49 6.88 -5.52 2.44
C GLN A 49 5.54 -6.25 2.33
N LYS A 50 4.45 -5.51 2.24
CA LYS A 50 3.09 -6.03 2.04
C LYS A 50 2.57 -5.58 0.68
N ILE A 51 2.97 -6.31 -0.35
CA ILE A 51 2.49 -6.14 -1.72
C ILE A 51 1.28 -7.05 -1.86
N THR A 52 0.11 -6.46 -2.13
CA THR A 52 -1.17 -7.17 -2.16
C THR A 52 -1.65 -7.47 -3.57
N GLU A 53 -1.13 -6.74 -4.55
CA GLU A 53 -1.50 -6.86 -5.96
C GLU A 53 -0.26 -6.74 -6.86
N VAL A 54 -0.38 -7.23 -8.09
CA VAL A 54 0.55 -6.90 -9.18
C VAL A 54 -0.21 -6.23 -10.32
N TYR A 55 0.31 -5.09 -10.77
CA TYR A 55 -0.14 -4.46 -11.99
C TYR A 55 0.66 -5.06 -13.13
N ALA A 56 -0.01 -5.77 -14.03
CA ALA A 56 0.64 -6.50 -15.09
C ALA A 56 0.52 -5.75 -16.42
N TYR A 57 1.65 -5.61 -17.09
CA TYR A 57 1.76 -5.00 -18.42
C TYR A 57 2.55 -5.95 -19.32
N THR A 58 2.11 -6.10 -20.57
CA THR A 58 3.02 -6.53 -21.64
C THR A 58 3.63 -5.30 -22.29
N THR A 59 4.57 -5.52 -23.22
CA THR A 59 5.10 -4.41 -24.05
C THR A 59 4.01 -3.65 -24.80
N SER A 60 2.88 -4.31 -25.10
CA SER A 60 1.81 -3.77 -25.94
C SER A 60 0.70 -3.07 -25.15
N SER A 61 0.45 -3.49 -23.91
CA SER A 61 -0.76 -3.09 -23.20
C SER A 61 -0.74 -3.36 -21.69
N PHE A 62 -1.62 -2.65 -20.97
CA PHE A 62 -1.99 -2.96 -19.61
C PHE A 62 -2.95 -4.16 -19.58
N LEU A 63 -2.61 -5.19 -18.82
CA LEU A 63 -3.43 -6.41 -18.69
C LEU A 63 -4.46 -6.30 -17.57
N GLY A 64 -4.10 -5.63 -16.46
CA GLY A 64 -4.95 -5.50 -15.29
C GLY A 64 -4.19 -5.47 -13.97
N VAL A 65 -4.97 -5.39 -12.89
CA VAL A 65 -4.49 -5.48 -11.50
C VAL A 65 -4.94 -6.82 -10.93
N PHE A 66 -3.98 -7.61 -10.45
CA PHE A 66 -4.25 -8.97 -9.99
C PHE A 66 -3.84 -9.11 -8.51
N PRO A 67 -4.77 -9.44 -7.60
CA PRO A 67 -4.43 -9.76 -6.21
C PRO A 67 -3.50 -10.97 -6.14
N LEU A 68 -2.53 -10.92 -5.23
CA LEU A 68 -1.60 -12.01 -4.99
C LEU A 68 -2.18 -13.06 -4.03
N PRO A 69 -1.94 -14.37 -4.26
CA PRO A 69 -1.32 -14.97 -5.44
C PRO A 69 -2.17 -14.78 -6.70
N ALA A 70 -1.54 -14.51 -7.84
CA ALA A 70 -2.21 -14.11 -9.08
C ALA A 70 -2.13 -15.17 -10.19
N LYS A 71 -3.15 -15.19 -11.04
CA LYS A 71 -3.20 -15.93 -12.30
C LYS A 71 -3.58 -14.96 -13.42
N ILE A 72 -2.61 -14.58 -14.24
CA ILE A 72 -2.70 -13.52 -15.23
C ILE A 72 -2.97 -14.14 -16.62
N PRO A 73 -4.13 -13.87 -17.25
CA PRO A 73 -4.37 -14.27 -18.63
C PRO A 73 -3.67 -13.31 -19.60
N ILE A 74 -3.01 -13.86 -20.62
CA ILE A 74 -2.35 -13.07 -21.67
C ILE A 74 -2.78 -13.61 -23.04
N LEU A 75 -3.40 -12.75 -23.86
CA LEU A 75 -3.87 -13.05 -25.21
C LEU A 75 -2.81 -12.70 -26.27
N GLU A 76 -1.57 -13.09 -26.00
CA GLU A 76 -0.41 -12.95 -26.89
C GLU A 76 0.30 -14.31 -27.05
N ASN A 77 1.15 -14.43 -28.08
CA ASN A 77 1.86 -15.65 -28.44
C ASN A 77 3.34 -15.38 -28.70
N GLY A 78 4.19 -16.35 -28.38
CA GLY A 78 5.63 -16.25 -28.52
C GLY A 78 6.28 -15.45 -27.41
N MET A 79 7.50 -14.99 -27.65
CA MET A 79 8.28 -14.31 -26.62
C MET A 79 7.75 -12.90 -26.34
N THR A 80 7.23 -12.70 -25.12
CA THR A 80 6.67 -11.43 -24.66
C THR A 80 7.41 -10.96 -23.42
N THR A 81 7.71 -9.66 -23.34
CA THR A 81 8.19 -9.03 -22.10
C THR A 81 7.01 -8.69 -21.20
N LEU A 82 7.05 -9.20 -19.97
CA LEU A 82 6.08 -8.95 -18.91
C LEU A 82 6.72 -8.04 -17.85
N ASP A 83 6.07 -6.91 -17.60
CA ASP A 83 6.38 -5.99 -16.51
C ASP A 83 5.34 -6.15 -15.40
N LEU A 84 5.80 -6.41 -14.17
CA LEU A 84 4.98 -6.53 -12.98
C LEU A 84 5.34 -5.40 -12.02
N PHE A 85 4.39 -4.53 -11.69
CA PHE A 85 4.58 -3.47 -10.70
C PHE A 85 3.96 -3.87 -9.35
N PRO A 86 4.63 -3.58 -8.23
CA PRO A 86 4.12 -3.90 -6.90
C PRO A 86 2.97 -2.98 -6.51
N GLY A 87 1.80 -3.55 -6.26
CA GLY A 87 0.61 -2.84 -5.76
C GLY A 87 0.50 -2.91 -4.24
N ILE A 88 0.20 -1.78 -3.60
CA ILE A 88 -0.08 -1.66 -2.17
C ILE A 88 -1.46 -1.03 -1.92
N ARG A 89 -1.94 -1.12 -0.68
CA ARG A 89 -3.13 -0.40 -0.22
C ARG A 89 -2.73 0.65 0.81
N ALA A 90 -2.61 1.91 0.37
CA ALA A 90 -2.25 3.04 1.20
C ALA A 90 -3.36 3.41 2.20
N ASN A 91 -2.98 4.00 3.32
CA ASN A 91 -3.86 4.52 4.38
C ASN A 91 -4.85 3.47 4.94
N GLY A 92 -4.58 2.17 4.76
CA GLY A 92 -5.49 1.09 5.13
C GLY A 92 -6.78 1.02 4.30
N ILE A 93 -6.90 1.83 3.23
CA ILE A 93 -8.09 1.88 2.37
C ILE A 93 -8.10 0.62 1.49
N LYS A 94 -9.05 -0.28 1.78
CA LYS A 94 -9.10 -1.58 1.11
C LYS A 94 -9.52 -1.53 -0.36
N SER A 95 -10.26 -0.51 -0.78
CA SER A 95 -10.96 -0.50 -2.07
C SER A 95 -10.10 -0.08 -3.26
N THR A 96 -8.98 0.58 -3.03
CA THR A 96 -8.17 1.23 -4.07
C THR A 96 -6.70 0.89 -3.86
N PRO A 97 -6.21 -0.23 -4.43
CA PRO A 97 -4.78 -0.44 -4.52
C PRO A 97 -4.15 0.57 -5.48
N ASP A 98 -2.88 0.88 -5.27
CA ASP A 98 -2.06 1.73 -6.13
C ASP A 98 -0.66 1.12 -6.29
N ILE A 99 0.02 1.47 -7.39
CA ILE A 99 1.43 1.10 -7.60
C ILE A 99 2.27 1.80 -6.52
N TYR A 100 3.09 1.04 -5.80
CA TYR A 100 4.00 1.63 -4.83
C TYR A 100 5.16 2.33 -5.54
N PRO A 101 5.33 3.66 -5.38
CA PRO A 101 6.23 4.44 -6.22
C PRO A 101 7.71 4.23 -5.92
N PHE A 102 8.05 3.60 -4.80
CA PHE A 102 9.45 3.45 -4.35
C PHE A 102 10.05 2.07 -4.61
N LEU A 103 9.29 1.14 -5.19
CA LEU A 103 9.82 -0.15 -5.63
C LEU A 103 9.80 -0.21 -7.16
N GLU A 104 10.89 -0.69 -7.75
CA GLU A 104 10.97 -0.90 -9.18
C GLU A 104 10.05 -2.04 -9.63
N ARG A 105 9.63 -1.99 -10.90
CA ARG A 105 8.95 -3.12 -11.54
C ARG A 105 9.89 -4.31 -11.70
N SER A 106 9.33 -5.52 -11.62
CA SER A 106 10.02 -6.73 -12.05
C SER A 106 9.76 -6.98 -13.53
N ARG A 107 10.84 -7.10 -14.33
CA ARG A 107 10.76 -7.34 -15.78
C ARG A 107 11.28 -8.73 -16.11
N THR A 108 10.48 -9.50 -16.85
CA THR A 108 10.86 -10.83 -17.31
C THR A 108 10.35 -11.10 -18.72
N SER A 109 10.96 -12.06 -19.43
CA SER A 109 10.51 -12.49 -20.74
C SER A 109 9.91 -13.89 -20.64
N VAL A 110 8.74 -14.09 -21.24
CA VAL A 110 7.95 -15.34 -21.16
C VAL A 110 7.62 -15.82 -22.56
N ASP A 111 7.80 -17.11 -22.84
CA ASP A 111 7.35 -17.73 -24.09
C ASP A 111 5.87 -18.16 -23.97
N LEU A 112 4.97 -17.32 -24.50
CA LEU A 112 3.53 -17.50 -24.38
C LEU A 112 3.02 -18.51 -25.41
N GLN A 113 2.38 -19.57 -24.91
CA GLN A 113 1.75 -20.61 -25.72
C GLN A 113 0.28 -20.77 -25.30
N PRO A 114 -0.70 -20.66 -26.21
CA PRO A 114 -2.12 -20.78 -25.89
C PRO A 114 -2.45 -22.02 -25.07
N GLY A 115 -3.18 -21.82 -23.96
CA GLY A 115 -3.61 -22.89 -23.06
C GLY A 115 -2.52 -23.39 -22.11
N LYS A 116 -1.27 -22.92 -22.22
CA LYS A 116 -0.20 -23.24 -21.29
C LYS A 116 -0.08 -22.23 -20.16
N GLN A 117 0.62 -22.66 -19.11
CA GLN A 117 0.88 -21.85 -17.94
C GLN A 117 2.39 -21.80 -17.69
N ASP A 118 2.88 -20.63 -17.30
CA ASP A 118 4.22 -20.44 -16.77
C ASP A 118 4.14 -19.85 -15.35
N THR A 119 5.20 -19.97 -14.55
CA THR A 119 5.25 -19.49 -13.17
C THR A 119 6.40 -18.52 -12.98
N ILE A 120 6.10 -17.34 -12.42
CA ILE A 120 7.06 -16.25 -12.23
C ILE A 120 6.97 -15.77 -10.78
N VAL A 121 8.13 -15.62 -10.14
CA VAL A 121 8.25 -14.94 -8.85
C VAL A 121 8.93 -13.59 -9.09
N PRO A 122 8.18 -12.46 -9.10
CA PRO A 122 8.77 -11.15 -9.26
C PRO A 122 9.68 -10.83 -8.08
N VAL A 123 10.81 -10.21 -8.41
CA VAL A 123 11.75 -9.63 -7.45
C VAL A 123 11.68 -8.11 -7.58
N PHE A 124 11.45 -7.43 -6.46
CA PHE A 124 11.39 -5.97 -6.37
C PHE A 124 12.56 -5.43 -5.54
N THR A 125 13.04 -4.25 -5.93
CA THR A 125 14.09 -3.49 -5.26
C THR A 125 13.63 -2.06 -5.06
N TYR A 126 14.15 -1.35 -4.06
CA TYR A 126 13.89 0.08 -3.95
C TYR A 126 14.48 0.81 -5.16
N ASP A 127 13.70 1.74 -5.72
CA ASP A 127 14.16 2.58 -6.82
C ASP A 127 15.38 3.40 -6.36
N PRO A 128 16.46 3.50 -7.17
CA PRO A 128 17.62 4.33 -6.84
C PRO A 128 17.31 5.79 -6.54
N ILE A 129 16.17 6.32 -7.00
CA ILE A 129 15.72 7.67 -6.68
C ILE A 129 15.08 7.75 -5.29
N ALA A 130 14.62 6.63 -4.71
CA ALA A 130 14.05 6.62 -3.37
C ALA A 130 15.10 7.07 -2.33
N ARG A 131 14.66 7.90 -1.40
CA ARG A 131 15.45 8.41 -0.27
C ARG A 131 14.77 7.96 1.01
N ILE A 132 15.36 6.97 1.67
CA ILE A 132 14.88 6.51 2.97
C ILE A 132 15.48 7.43 4.04
N ARG A 133 14.67 8.39 4.50
CA ARG A 133 15.07 9.46 5.41
C ARG A 133 15.23 8.98 6.85
N LEU A 134 14.49 7.95 7.22
CA LEU A 134 14.61 7.29 8.52
C LEU A 134 14.38 5.78 8.37
N VAL A 135 15.09 4.99 9.17
CA VAL A 135 14.83 3.58 9.42
C VAL A 135 14.89 3.37 10.93
N GLU A 136 13.75 3.00 11.51
CA GLU A 136 13.64 2.66 12.93
C GLU A 136 13.18 1.21 13.05
N ASN A 137 14.11 0.34 13.45
CA ASN A 137 13.90 -1.08 13.70
C ASN A 137 14.10 -1.44 15.19
N PHE A 138 14.27 -0.43 16.06
CA PHE A 138 14.44 -0.57 17.49
C PHE A 138 15.66 -1.41 17.97
N GLU A 139 16.55 -1.82 17.06
CA GLU A 139 17.74 -2.61 17.39
C GLU A 139 18.90 -1.78 17.93
N GLY A 140 19.13 -0.59 17.35
CA GLY A 140 20.26 0.28 17.66
C GLY A 140 20.14 1.02 18.99
N SER A 141 21.21 1.69 19.43
CA SER A 141 21.16 2.57 20.62
C SER A 141 20.49 3.91 20.34
N ILE A 142 20.53 4.38 19.09
CA ILE A 142 19.90 5.61 18.64
C ILE A 142 18.48 5.30 18.20
N LYS A 143 17.51 6.11 18.68
CA LYS A 143 16.10 6.05 18.28
C LYS A 143 15.71 7.31 17.51
N TRP A 144 14.81 7.15 16.55
CA TRP A 144 14.21 8.24 15.79
C TRP A 144 13.04 8.86 16.54
N PHE A 145 12.22 8.09 17.24
CA PHE A 145 11.12 8.64 18.04
C PHE A 145 11.61 8.99 19.44
N THR A 146 12.01 10.25 19.63
CA THR A 146 12.68 10.74 20.86
C THR A 146 12.05 12.00 21.45
N THR A 147 11.19 12.69 20.69
CA THR A 147 10.53 13.92 21.15
C THR A 147 9.17 13.58 21.73
N GLN A 148 9.14 13.14 22.99
CA GLN A 148 7.91 12.86 23.71
C GLN A 148 7.22 14.17 24.10
N THR A 149 5.97 14.31 23.70
CA THR A 149 5.16 15.51 23.94
C THR A 149 4.10 15.29 25.02
N SER A 150 3.65 14.05 25.23
CA SER A 150 2.70 13.66 26.29
C SER A 150 2.84 12.17 26.63
N GLY A 151 2.42 11.80 27.85
CA GLY A 151 2.22 10.41 28.27
C GLY A 151 3.46 9.73 28.83
N HIS A 152 3.40 8.40 28.90
CA HIS A 152 4.54 7.54 29.26
C HIS A 152 5.68 7.63 28.26
N SER A 153 6.86 7.14 28.65
CA SER A 153 7.99 7.02 27.71
C SER A 153 7.87 5.82 26.80
N LEU A 154 8.41 5.95 25.58
CA LEU A 154 8.54 4.83 24.64
C LEU A 154 9.36 3.70 25.30
N GLU A 155 8.76 2.51 25.36
CA GLU A 155 9.39 1.29 25.85
C GLU A 155 9.96 0.48 24.69
N ILE A 156 10.95 -0.37 24.98
CA ILE A 156 11.47 -1.35 24.02
C ILE A 156 11.09 -2.74 24.51
N THR A 157 10.34 -3.49 23.70
CA THR A 157 9.87 -4.84 24.03
C THR A 157 10.66 -5.91 23.29
N THR A 158 10.84 -7.04 23.96
CA THR A 158 11.39 -8.30 23.45
C THR A 158 10.44 -9.46 23.83
N GLY A 159 10.23 -10.43 22.95
CA GLY A 159 9.25 -11.51 23.06
C GLY A 159 7.87 -11.24 22.43
N ASN A 160 7.59 -10.04 21.89
CA ASN A 160 6.33 -9.69 21.19
C ASN A 160 6.56 -8.70 20.02
N GLU A 161 7.78 -8.60 19.54
CA GLU A 161 8.22 -7.86 18.36
C GLU A 161 7.71 -8.47 17.05
N PHE A 162 7.82 -7.70 15.97
CA PHE A 162 7.73 -8.25 14.62
C PHE A 162 9.07 -8.92 14.23
N GLU A 163 10.19 -8.20 14.34
CA GLU A 163 11.54 -8.73 14.13
C GLU A 163 12.52 -8.16 15.18
N GLY A 164 13.17 -9.02 15.96
CA GLY A 164 14.16 -8.61 16.98
C GLY A 164 13.59 -7.84 18.19
N LYS A 165 13.33 -6.54 18.06
CA LYS A 165 12.79 -5.63 19.08
C LYS A 165 11.69 -4.77 18.48
N ALA A 166 10.78 -4.31 19.32
CA ALA A 166 9.75 -3.36 18.92
C ALA A 166 9.67 -2.18 19.89
N GLY A 167 9.25 -1.04 19.38
CA GLY A 167 8.82 0.09 20.19
C GLY A 167 7.42 -0.15 20.72
N THR A 168 7.20 0.13 22.00
CA THR A 168 5.92 -0.04 22.68
C THR A 168 5.47 1.26 23.30
N PHE A 169 4.23 1.62 23.01
CA PHE A 169 3.52 2.73 23.64
C PHE A 169 2.47 2.19 24.58
N VAL A 170 2.30 2.88 25.71
CA VAL A 170 1.31 2.55 26.74
C VAL A 170 0.48 3.80 27.01
N VAL A 171 -0.84 3.62 27.05
CA VAL A 171 -1.80 4.59 27.59
C VAL A 171 -2.61 3.92 28.68
N ASP A 172 -2.89 4.63 29.76
CA ASP A 172 -3.65 4.13 30.91
C ASP A 172 -4.45 5.25 31.57
N GLU A 173 -5.20 4.95 32.63
CA GLU A 173 -6.03 5.94 33.32
C GLU A 173 -5.21 7.08 33.96
N GLN A 174 -3.91 6.91 34.18
CA GLN A 174 -3.02 7.92 34.74
C GLN A 174 -2.46 8.86 33.66
N GLU A 175 -2.02 8.28 32.54
CA GLU A 175 -1.53 8.97 31.34
C GLU A 175 -2.37 8.53 30.12
N PRO A 176 -3.58 9.11 29.96
CA PRO A 176 -4.55 8.66 28.95
C PRO A 176 -4.19 9.08 27.52
N ILE A 177 -3.11 9.85 27.35
CA ILE A 177 -2.65 10.33 26.05
C ILE A 177 -1.15 10.09 25.96
N PHE A 178 -0.74 9.36 24.92
CA PHE A 178 0.65 9.23 24.53
C PHE A 178 0.88 9.97 23.20
N GLU A 179 1.93 10.78 23.12
CA GLU A 179 2.30 11.48 21.89
C GLU A 179 3.82 11.59 21.77
N ILE A 180 4.37 11.08 20.67
CA ILE A 180 5.81 11.10 20.39
C ILE A 180 6.08 11.52 18.95
N ALA A 181 7.19 12.23 18.77
CA ALA A 181 7.61 12.74 17.48
C ALA A 181 9.06 12.34 17.15
N THR A 182 9.38 12.35 15.86
CA THR A 182 10.75 12.36 15.38
C THR A 182 11.43 13.71 15.62
N PRO A 183 12.77 13.81 15.51
CA PRO A 183 13.43 15.07 15.19
C PRO A 183 12.84 15.73 13.93
N ALA A 184 13.09 17.03 13.79
CA ALA A 184 12.66 17.78 12.63
C ALA A 184 13.51 17.43 11.40
N PHE A 185 12.83 17.18 10.30
CA PHE A 185 13.37 17.15 8.94
C PHE A 185 13.17 18.54 8.32
N THR A 186 14.23 19.10 7.75
CA THR A 186 14.23 20.46 7.17
C THR A 186 14.55 20.47 5.67
N ASP A 187 14.86 19.31 5.10
CA ASP A 187 15.38 19.14 3.74
C ASP A 187 14.55 18.13 2.91
N ILE A 188 13.23 18.21 3.07
CA ILE A 188 12.28 17.39 2.30
C ILE A 188 11.88 18.14 1.02
N ASP A 189 11.98 17.47 -0.13
CA ASP A 189 11.56 18.02 -1.41
C ASP A 189 10.02 17.98 -1.50
N LEU A 190 9.40 19.16 -1.61
CA LEU A 190 7.95 19.37 -1.65
C LEU A 190 7.43 19.67 -3.06
N ASN A 191 8.10 19.16 -4.10
CA ASN A 191 7.70 19.37 -5.50
C ASN A 191 6.62 18.39 -5.99
N GLY A 192 5.67 18.01 -5.12
CA GLY A 192 4.60 17.07 -5.45
C GLY A 192 5.07 15.62 -5.60
N THR A 193 6.28 15.31 -5.14
CA THR A 193 6.82 13.95 -5.17
C THR A 193 6.15 13.09 -4.07
N PRO A 194 6.03 11.77 -4.29
CA PRO A 194 5.45 10.88 -3.27
C PRO A 194 6.25 10.94 -1.97
N ILE A 195 5.55 10.91 -0.84
CA ILE A 195 6.12 10.77 0.50
C ILE A 195 5.29 9.75 1.27
N TYR A 196 5.94 8.69 1.76
CA TYR A 196 5.28 7.62 2.49
C TYR A 196 5.95 7.31 3.82
N LEU A 197 5.13 7.03 4.82
CA LEU A 197 5.56 6.32 6.03
C LEU A 197 5.13 4.85 5.90
N GLU A 198 6.06 3.91 5.95
CA GLU A 198 5.76 2.49 6.09
C GLU A 198 6.10 2.01 7.50
N MET A 199 5.30 1.10 8.04
CA MET A 199 5.59 0.49 9.34
C MET A 199 4.90 -0.86 9.55
N HIS A 200 5.50 -1.70 10.38
CA HIS A 200 4.83 -2.83 11.00
C HIS A 200 4.21 -2.37 12.31
N TYR A 201 3.00 -2.84 12.60
CA TYR A 201 2.28 -2.51 13.82
C TYR A 201 1.40 -3.66 14.30
N LYS A 202 1.12 -3.64 15.60
CA LYS A 202 0.10 -4.40 16.32
C LYS A 202 -0.42 -3.50 17.44
N ASN A 203 -1.71 -3.51 17.75
CA ASN A 203 -2.25 -2.55 18.73
C ASN A 203 -3.57 -2.98 19.37
N GLU A 204 -3.72 -2.68 20.65
CA GLU A 204 -4.93 -2.92 21.44
C GLU A 204 -5.89 -1.72 21.40
N VAL A 205 -5.33 -0.52 21.27
CA VAL A 205 -6.08 0.74 21.15
C VAL A 205 -5.79 1.43 19.83
N PRO A 206 -6.73 2.23 19.30
CA PRO A 206 -6.46 3.01 18.10
C PRO A 206 -5.33 4.01 18.30
N PHE A 207 -4.61 4.30 17.22
CA PHE A 207 -3.60 5.36 17.21
C PHE A 207 -3.65 6.14 15.90
N LEU A 208 -3.02 7.31 15.90
CA LEU A 208 -3.00 8.27 14.82
C LEU A 208 -1.56 8.52 14.37
N ILE A 209 -1.38 8.66 13.06
CA ILE A 209 -0.16 9.16 12.43
C ILE A 209 -0.42 10.56 11.92
N GLY A 210 0.53 11.46 12.12
CA GLY A 210 0.42 12.84 11.68
C GLY A 210 1.76 13.48 11.36
N LEU A 211 1.68 14.79 11.12
CA LEU A 211 2.83 15.68 11.02
C LEU A 211 2.69 16.80 12.04
N GLU A 212 3.82 17.16 12.64
CA GLU A 212 4.02 18.42 13.33
C GLU A 212 5.04 19.24 12.56
N GLY A 213 4.84 20.53 12.41
CA GLY A 213 5.81 21.38 11.76
C GLY A 213 5.66 22.84 12.13
N SER A 214 6.55 23.67 11.59
CA SER A 214 6.59 25.10 11.87
C SER A 214 7.22 25.88 10.73
N ASN A 215 6.91 27.18 10.68
CA ASN A 215 7.61 28.19 9.89
C ASN A 215 7.68 29.51 10.71
N PRO A 216 8.37 30.57 10.25
CA PRO A 216 8.48 31.83 11.00
C PRO A 216 7.14 32.52 11.34
N THR A 217 6.06 32.21 10.63
CA THR A 217 4.71 32.77 10.83
C THR A 217 3.83 31.86 11.68
N ILE A 218 3.99 30.55 11.55
CA ILE A 218 3.24 29.49 12.23
C ILE A 218 4.22 28.73 13.11
N PRO A 219 4.38 29.12 14.39
CA PRO A 219 5.40 28.55 15.26
C PRO A 219 5.14 27.07 15.62
N GLN A 220 3.91 26.59 15.44
CA GLN A 220 3.55 25.19 15.60
C GLN A 220 2.25 24.87 14.86
N ALA A 221 2.29 23.87 13.98
CA ALA A 221 1.14 23.27 13.34
C ALA A 221 1.18 21.76 13.57
N LYS A 222 0.03 21.16 13.90
CA LYS A 222 -0.13 19.70 14.04
C LYS A 222 -1.32 19.24 13.23
N GLN A 223 -1.13 18.18 12.46
CA GLN A 223 -2.18 17.55 11.66
C GLN A 223 -2.09 16.02 11.77
N TYR A 224 -3.17 15.39 12.21
CA TYR A 224 -3.33 13.93 12.16
C TYR A 224 -3.95 13.53 10.82
N ILE A 225 -3.27 12.66 10.09
CA ILE A 225 -3.54 12.35 8.68
C ILE A 225 -4.34 11.05 8.56
N ALA A 226 -3.99 10.06 9.38
CA ALA A 226 -4.60 8.75 9.34
C ALA A 226 -4.67 8.12 10.72
N GLY A 227 -5.67 7.26 10.91
CA GLY A 227 -5.84 6.47 12.12
C GLY A 227 -5.84 4.98 11.83
N VAL A 228 -5.41 4.20 12.81
CA VAL A 228 -5.35 2.75 12.77
C VAL A 228 -6.18 2.20 13.91
N ASN A 229 -7.15 1.34 13.60
CA ASN A 229 -7.96 0.66 14.60
C ASN A 229 -7.19 -0.49 15.26
N ALA A 230 -7.67 -0.95 16.41
CA ALA A 230 -7.11 -2.10 17.12
C ALA A 230 -6.97 -3.34 16.22
N ARG A 231 -5.87 -4.06 16.40
CA ARG A 231 -5.51 -5.26 15.66
C ARG A 231 -4.54 -6.14 16.47
N ASP A 232 -4.97 -7.37 16.72
CA ASP A 232 -4.21 -8.34 17.53
C ASP A 232 -3.00 -8.94 16.78
N ASP A 233 -3.07 -9.03 15.45
CA ASP A 233 -2.01 -9.57 14.61
C ASP A 233 -1.13 -8.47 14.02
N TRP A 234 0.18 -8.70 14.03
CA TRP A 234 1.13 -7.86 13.32
C TRP A 234 0.74 -7.68 11.85
N ASN A 235 0.81 -6.45 11.38
CA ASN A 235 0.49 -6.09 10.01
C ASN A 235 1.38 -4.95 9.55
N LYS A 236 1.55 -4.82 8.23
CA LYS A 236 2.20 -3.67 7.62
C LYS A 236 1.17 -2.69 7.08
N ILE A 237 1.45 -1.41 7.20
CA ILE A 237 0.68 -0.30 6.63
C ILE A 237 1.61 0.71 5.96
N TYR A 238 1.09 1.37 4.95
CA TYR A 238 1.72 2.46 4.22
C TYR A 238 0.81 3.68 4.36
N PHE A 239 1.31 4.78 4.90
CA PHE A 239 0.61 6.06 4.93
C PHE A 239 1.17 6.95 3.84
N SER A 240 0.31 7.41 2.93
CA SER A 240 0.68 8.50 2.04
C SER A 240 0.64 9.80 2.85
N LEU A 241 1.80 10.41 3.04
CA LEU A 241 1.94 11.71 3.68
C LEU A 241 2.08 12.84 2.65
N THR A 242 2.15 12.48 1.37
CA THR A 242 2.36 13.37 0.21
C THR A 242 1.56 14.67 0.32
N ASP A 243 0.24 14.60 0.44
CA ASP A 243 -0.60 15.82 0.47
C ASP A 243 -0.34 16.66 1.72
N ALA A 244 -0.13 16.02 2.86
CA ALA A 244 0.08 16.72 4.12
C ALA A 244 1.41 17.49 4.15
N PHE A 245 2.45 16.98 3.47
CA PHE A 245 3.72 17.69 3.28
C PHE A 245 3.61 18.79 2.21
N ASN A 246 2.96 18.51 1.07
CA ASN A 246 2.93 19.46 -0.05
C ASN A 246 1.98 20.65 0.18
N LEU A 247 0.95 20.50 1.02
CA LEU A 247 -0.07 21.53 1.25
C LEU A 247 0.12 22.35 2.53
N SER A 248 1.11 22.01 3.37
CA SER A 248 1.27 22.59 4.70
C SER A 248 1.97 23.95 4.73
N ASP A 249 2.82 24.26 3.73
CA ASP A 249 3.65 25.48 3.68
C ASP A 249 4.51 25.66 4.95
N LEU A 250 5.14 24.58 5.43
CA LEU A 250 6.03 24.56 6.60
C LEU A 250 7.48 24.33 6.18
N ASP A 251 8.42 24.81 7.00
CA ASP A 251 9.87 24.69 6.75
C ASP A 251 10.48 23.47 7.44
N GLU A 252 9.85 23.02 8.52
CA GLU A 252 10.31 21.90 9.34
C GLU A 252 9.17 20.91 9.58
N TYR A 253 9.49 19.62 9.58
CA TYR A 253 8.51 18.55 9.73
C TYR A 253 8.98 17.48 10.70
N LYS A 254 8.09 17.01 11.56
CA LYS A 254 8.26 15.85 12.43
C LYS A 254 7.13 14.89 12.14
N VAL A 255 7.45 13.60 12.05
CA VAL A 255 6.41 12.56 12.03
C VAL A 255 5.96 12.35 13.48
N ILE A 256 4.65 12.45 13.72
CA ILE A 256 4.06 12.29 15.05
C ILE A 256 3.19 11.04 15.11
N ILE A 257 3.25 10.35 16.25
CA ILE A 257 2.37 9.24 16.58
C ILE A 257 1.65 9.58 17.87
N ARG A 258 0.32 9.44 17.86
CA ARG A 258 -0.54 9.71 19.02
C ARG A 258 -1.46 8.54 19.30
N ALA A 259 -1.66 8.24 20.57
CA ALA A 259 -2.71 7.35 21.03
C ALA A 259 -3.46 7.98 22.19
N ASP A 260 -4.75 7.67 22.27
CA ASP A 260 -5.64 8.10 23.35
C ASP A 260 -6.29 6.84 23.93
N LEU A 261 -6.34 6.75 25.26
CA LEU A 261 -7.07 5.68 25.95
C LEU A 261 -8.56 5.81 25.60
N PRO A 262 -9.20 4.79 25.02
CA PRO A 262 -10.63 4.84 24.72
C PRO A 262 -11.45 5.07 25.99
N LEU A 263 -12.48 5.92 25.91
CA LEU A 263 -13.37 6.24 27.04
C LEU A 263 -14.18 5.03 27.57
N SER A 264 -14.06 3.85 26.95
CA SER A 264 -14.93 2.69 27.15
C SER A 264 -14.28 1.60 28.00
N GLY A 265 -14.18 1.77 29.32
CA GLY A 265 -13.83 0.69 30.26
C GLY A 265 -12.49 -0.01 30.03
N VAL A 266 -11.64 0.53 29.16
CA VAL A 266 -10.25 0.08 28.94
C VAL A 266 -9.40 0.82 29.97
N GLN A 267 -8.71 0.07 30.83
CA GLN A 267 -7.86 0.64 31.88
C GLN A 267 -6.43 0.91 31.39
N GLU A 268 -5.99 0.12 30.42
CA GLU A 268 -4.66 0.22 29.79
C GLU A 268 -4.78 -0.26 28.34
N GLY A 269 -4.00 0.33 27.46
CA GLY A 269 -3.86 -0.10 26.07
C GLY A 269 -2.44 0.03 25.57
N ARG A 270 -2.01 -0.94 24.77
CA ARG A 270 -0.67 -1.00 24.20
C ARG A 270 -0.66 -0.94 22.68
N ILE A 271 0.37 -0.31 22.14
CA ILE A 271 0.66 -0.28 20.70
C ILE A 271 2.12 -0.71 20.53
N TRP A 272 2.34 -1.68 19.65
CA TRP A 272 3.67 -2.12 19.22
C TRP A 272 3.90 -1.67 17.80
N ILE A 273 5.05 -1.06 17.55
CA ILE A 273 5.50 -0.65 16.24
C ILE A 273 6.91 -1.14 15.99
N ASP A 274 7.21 -1.42 14.73
CA ASP A 274 8.52 -1.88 14.30
C ASP A 274 8.76 -1.52 12.83
N ASN A 275 10.02 -1.49 12.43
CA ASN A 275 10.45 -1.40 11.04
C ASN A 275 9.82 -0.20 10.30
N ILE A 276 9.88 0.96 10.93
CA ILE A 276 9.31 2.22 10.46
C ILE A 276 10.28 2.84 9.46
N LYS A 277 9.78 3.29 8.31
CA LYS A 277 10.57 4.05 7.34
C LYS A 277 9.78 5.23 6.80
N LEU A 278 10.45 6.37 6.70
CA LEU A 278 9.99 7.53 5.93
C LEU A 278 10.74 7.53 4.61
N VAL A 279 10.00 7.38 3.52
CA VAL A 279 10.55 7.28 2.17
C VAL A 279 10.07 8.47 1.36
N THR A 280 11.00 9.22 0.80
CA THR A 280 10.76 10.31 -0.15
C THR A 280 11.40 9.97 -1.49
N GLN A 281 11.11 10.80 -2.49
CA GLN A 281 11.92 10.87 -3.71
C GLN A 281 13.10 11.83 -3.53
#